data_AF-A0A1B3X1Z9-F1
#
_entry.id   AF-A0A1B3X1Z9-F1
#
_cell.length_a   1.000
_cell.length_b   1.000
_cell.length_c   1.000
_cell.angle_alpha   90.00
_cell.angle_beta   90.00
_cell.angle_gamma   90.00
#
_symmetry.space_group_name_H-M   'P 1'
#
loop_
_entity.id
_entity.type
_entity.pdbx_description
1 polymer ?
#
loop_
_entity_poly.entity_id
_entity_poly.type
_entity_poly.pdbx_seq_one_letter_code
_entity_poly.pdbx_strand_id
1 'polypeptide(L)'
;MRIGENAGKLPFLQTENAAAGKSEQKKSTVTDILSRAVEVYISAKGKSLNESADMEEDLTPAELALAANDKELADKKAKKAQAAEIEQRIQTDEGLTDEDKAKLQKRADELKRAGMTDEDKLSELHGKVEKLDKLVTDGFATDKEIEKQRDLYQSQIGRLESEMKAKEHHNMKLRGQALQERADRDAEITKAQEKERAALAAAQPDDLTALAALREYQKTAAAKKHADRSTIVIPTNKSTSDT
;
A
#
# COMPACT_ATOMS: atom_id res chain seq x y z
N MET A 1 -46.66 -51.07 18.04
CA MET A 1 -45.67 -51.66 18.98
C MET A 1 -44.37 -51.85 18.22
N ARG A 2 -43.25 -51.33 18.76
CA ARG A 2 -41.83 -51.54 18.36
C ARG A 2 -41.36 -50.81 17.08
N ILE A 3 -40.61 -49.70 17.23
CA ILE A 3 -39.12 -49.59 17.27
C ILE A 3 -38.52 -49.98 15.90
N GLY A 4 -37.78 -49.16 15.16
CA GLY A 4 -37.10 -47.89 15.41
C GLY A 4 -35.89 -47.87 14.47
N GLU A 5 -35.78 -46.83 13.63
CA GLU A 5 -34.63 -46.57 12.77
C GLU A 5 -33.35 -46.48 13.62
N ASN A 6 -32.35 -47.32 13.32
CA ASN A 6 -30.99 -47.14 13.81
C ASN A 6 -30.17 -46.46 12.72
N ALA A 7 -30.19 -45.13 12.76
CA ALA A 7 -29.18 -44.30 12.14
C ALA A 7 -27.83 -44.56 12.81
N GLY A 8 -26.78 -44.69 12.00
CA GLY A 8 -25.40 -44.71 12.48
C GLY A 8 -25.09 -43.45 13.28
N LYS A 9 -24.99 -43.60 14.60
CA LYS A 9 -24.29 -42.68 15.50
C LYS A 9 -23.55 -43.51 16.52
N LEU A 10 -22.23 -43.51 16.39
CA LEU A 10 -21.32 -44.07 17.37
C LEU A 10 -21.55 -43.35 18.71
N PRO A 11 -21.81 -44.10 19.79
CA PRO A 11 -22.27 -43.53 21.04
C PRO A 11 -21.10 -42.86 21.77
N PHE A 12 -21.33 -41.59 22.04
CA PHE A 12 -20.73 -40.83 23.13
C PHE A 12 -21.25 -41.45 24.46
N LEU A 13 -20.32 -41.61 25.42
CA LEU A 13 -20.51 -41.70 26.88
C LEU A 13 -20.70 -43.05 27.59
N GLN A 14 -19.95 -43.12 28.71
CA GLN A 14 -19.93 -44.03 29.85
C GLN A 14 -19.16 -45.34 29.62
N THR A 15 -18.12 -45.63 30.40
CA THR A 15 -18.16 -45.70 31.87
C THR A 15 -16.89 -45.16 32.53
N GLU A 16 -17.08 -44.38 33.59
CA GLU A 16 -16.04 -43.96 34.53
C GLU A 16 -15.53 -45.12 35.41
N ASN A 17 -14.24 -45.02 35.75
CA ASN A 17 -13.57 -45.47 36.97
C ASN A 17 -13.24 -46.96 37.18
N ALA A 18 -11.95 -47.27 37.04
CA ALA A 18 -11.21 -48.01 38.07
C ALA A 18 -9.75 -47.58 38.10
N ALA A 19 -9.32 -47.06 39.24
CA ALA A 19 -7.97 -46.57 39.51
C ALA A 19 -6.91 -47.68 39.43
N ALA A 20 -5.77 -47.39 38.78
CA ALA A 20 -4.39 -47.67 39.24
C ALA A 20 -3.43 -47.61 38.05
N GLY A 21 -2.56 -46.59 38.02
CA GLY A 21 -1.45 -46.55 37.07
C GLY A 21 -0.95 -45.14 36.80
N LYS A 22 -0.19 -44.58 37.74
CA LYS A 22 0.56 -43.34 37.54
C LYS A 22 1.47 -43.49 36.30
N SER A 23 1.22 -42.70 35.26
CA SER A 23 2.30 -42.09 34.48
C SER A 23 1.84 -40.70 34.09
N GLU A 24 2.14 -39.71 34.94
CA GLU A 24 2.27 -38.34 34.48
C GLU A 24 3.35 -38.36 33.40
N GLN A 25 2.94 -38.44 32.13
CA GLN A 25 3.78 -38.04 31.02
C GLN A 25 4.08 -36.56 31.25
N LYS A 26 5.16 -36.29 31.97
CA LYS A 26 5.80 -34.99 32.04
C LYS A 26 6.00 -34.55 30.59
N LYS A 27 5.15 -33.66 30.09
CA LYS A 27 5.44 -32.89 28.89
C LYS A 27 6.82 -32.29 29.16
N SER A 28 7.81 -32.75 28.39
CA SER A 28 9.19 -32.49 28.75
C SER A 28 9.40 -30.98 28.69
N THR A 29 10.02 -30.39 29.71
CA THR A 29 10.30 -28.95 29.77
C THR A 29 11.08 -28.49 28.53
N VAL A 30 11.83 -29.42 27.90
CA VAL A 30 12.53 -29.24 26.64
C VAL A 30 11.56 -29.02 25.47
N THR A 31 10.45 -29.73 25.41
CA THR A 31 9.41 -29.58 24.37
C THR A 31 8.72 -28.21 24.47
N ASP A 32 8.47 -27.72 25.69
CA ASP A 32 7.86 -26.40 25.90
C ASP A 32 8.84 -25.28 25.55
N ILE A 33 10.13 -25.45 25.86
CA ILE A 33 11.17 -24.47 25.50
C ILE A 33 11.40 -24.43 23.99
N LEU A 34 11.44 -25.59 23.31
CA LEU A 34 11.56 -25.67 21.85
C LEU A 34 10.35 -25.03 21.16
N SER A 35 9.14 -25.31 21.61
CA SER A 35 7.92 -24.67 21.09
C SER A 35 7.98 -23.15 21.21
N ARG A 36 8.43 -22.64 22.35
CA ARG A 36 8.55 -21.20 22.57
C ARG A 36 9.67 -20.54 21.76
N ALA A 37 10.77 -21.25 21.50
CA ALA A 37 11.82 -20.77 20.60
C ALA A 37 11.33 -20.69 19.14
N VAL A 38 10.54 -21.67 18.71
CA VAL A 38 9.89 -21.66 17.38
C VAL A 38 8.90 -20.50 17.26
N GLU A 39 8.06 -20.25 18.26
CA GLU A 39 7.15 -19.11 18.28
C GLU A 39 7.88 -17.76 18.20
N VAL A 40 8.98 -17.60 18.94
CA VAL A 40 9.79 -16.36 18.89
C VAL A 40 10.46 -16.20 17.53
N TYR A 41 10.96 -17.28 16.94
CA TYR A 41 11.57 -17.23 15.60
C TYR A 41 10.52 -16.89 14.52
N ILE A 42 9.34 -17.53 14.57
CA ILE A 42 8.22 -17.22 13.67
C ILE A 42 7.77 -15.76 13.88
N SER A 43 7.71 -15.27 15.12
CA SER A 43 7.32 -13.89 15.42
C SER A 43 8.35 -12.86 14.95
N ALA A 44 9.63 -13.12 15.17
CA ALA A 44 10.72 -12.25 14.69
C ALA A 44 10.75 -12.21 13.16
N LYS A 45 10.60 -13.36 12.51
CA LYS A 45 10.53 -13.45 11.05
C LYS A 45 9.25 -12.84 10.48
N GLY A 46 8.14 -12.97 11.20
CA GLY A 46 6.88 -12.28 10.88
C GLY A 46 7.00 -10.77 10.97
N LYS A 47 7.74 -10.25 11.96
CA LYS A 47 8.04 -8.82 12.08
C LYS A 47 8.95 -8.31 10.94
N SER A 48 10.01 -9.03 10.59
CA SER A 48 10.88 -8.62 9.47
C SER A 48 10.15 -8.63 8.12
N LEU A 49 9.21 -9.56 7.91
CA LEU A 49 8.35 -9.57 6.72
C LEU A 49 7.31 -8.44 6.73
N ASN A 50 6.99 -7.90 7.90
CA ASN A 50 6.03 -6.80 8.06
C ASN A 50 6.72 -5.42 8.03
N GLU A 51 8.01 -5.32 8.36
CA GLU A 51 8.82 -4.11 8.16
C GLU A 51 9.15 -3.91 6.67
N SER A 52 9.25 -4.97 5.86
CA SER A 52 9.30 -4.89 4.40
C SER A 52 7.92 -4.70 3.75
N ALA A 53 6.97 -4.09 4.45
CA ALA A 53 5.61 -3.85 3.95
C ALA A 53 5.23 -2.35 4.00
N ASP A 54 6.20 -1.47 4.23
CA ASP A 54 6.02 -0.05 3.98
C ASP A 54 6.01 0.20 2.46
N MET A 55 4.79 0.21 1.92
CA MET A 55 4.47 0.23 0.49
C MET A 55 5.06 1.41 -0.30
N GLU A 56 5.50 2.49 0.36
CA GLU A 56 6.21 3.62 -0.28
C GLU A 56 7.73 3.38 -0.39
N GLU A 57 8.34 2.58 0.49
CA GLU A 57 9.77 2.23 0.42
C GLU A 57 10.05 1.06 -0.55
N ASP A 58 9.02 0.30 -0.93
CA ASP A 58 9.15 -0.85 -1.83
C ASP A 58 9.03 -0.52 -3.33
N LEU A 59 8.68 0.70 -3.70
CA LEU A 59 8.56 1.04 -5.12
C LEU A 59 9.93 1.03 -5.80
N THR A 60 10.02 0.30 -6.90
CA THR A 60 11.19 0.38 -7.79
C THR A 60 11.32 1.79 -8.39
N PRO A 61 12.53 2.23 -8.79
CA PRO A 61 12.72 3.52 -9.44
C PRO A 61 11.77 3.77 -10.63
N ALA A 62 11.48 2.73 -11.43
CA ALA A 62 10.53 2.84 -12.54
C ALA A 62 9.07 2.94 -12.06
N GLU A 63 8.67 2.23 -11.00
CA GLU A 63 7.33 2.37 -10.40
C GLU A 63 7.13 3.76 -9.76
N LEU A 64 8.15 4.33 -9.12
CA LEU A 64 8.11 5.71 -8.60
C LEU A 64 7.88 6.73 -9.74
N ALA A 65 8.57 6.56 -10.86
CA ALA A 65 8.39 7.43 -12.02
C ALA A 65 6.97 7.32 -12.62
N LEU A 66 6.39 6.13 -12.64
CA LEU A 66 4.99 5.93 -13.06
C LEU A 66 4.01 6.57 -12.08
N ALA A 67 4.21 6.38 -10.78
CA ALA A 67 3.37 6.99 -9.74
C ALA A 67 3.42 8.54 -9.79
N ALA A 68 4.57 9.12 -10.11
CA ALA A 68 4.70 10.56 -10.31
C ALA A 68 3.87 11.06 -11.52
N ASN A 69 3.87 10.32 -12.63
CA ASN A 69 3.03 10.65 -13.80
C ASN A 69 1.53 10.58 -13.46
N ASP A 70 1.11 9.54 -12.74
CA ASP A 70 -0.29 9.38 -12.32
C ASP A 70 -0.72 10.49 -11.36
N LYS A 71 0.17 10.90 -10.45
CA LYS A 71 -0.05 12.03 -9.56
C LYS A 71 -0.21 13.34 -10.33
N GLU A 72 0.62 13.59 -11.36
CA GLU A 72 0.48 14.78 -12.19
C GLU A 72 -0.90 14.83 -12.90
N LEU A 73 -1.38 13.69 -13.40
CA LEU A 73 -2.73 13.59 -14.00
C LEU A 73 -3.83 13.81 -12.96
N ALA A 74 -3.68 13.25 -11.77
CA ALA A 74 -4.62 13.47 -10.67
C ALA A 74 -4.67 14.95 -10.26
N ASP A 75 -3.52 15.62 -10.15
CA ASP A 75 -3.42 17.05 -9.83
C ASP A 75 -4.09 17.93 -10.90
N LYS A 76 -3.91 17.60 -12.18
CA LYS A 76 -4.60 18.29 -13.29
C LYS A 76 -6.12 18.10 -13.20
N LYS A 77 -6.59 16.88 -12.94
CA LYS A 77 -8.01 16.58 -12.76
C LYS A 77 -8.60 17.30 -11.55
N ALA A 78 -7.86 17.38 -10.44
CA ALA A 78 -8.26 18.11 -9.25
C ALA A 78 -8.39 19.62 -9.53
N LYS A 79 -7.43 20.22 -10.26
CA LYS A 79 -7.52 21.63 -10.69
C LYS A 79 -8.75 21.88 -11.58
N LYS A 80 -9.04 20.97 -12.52
CA LYS A 80 -10.24 21.05 -13.37
C LYS A 80 -11.53 20.97 -12.55
N ALA A 81 -11.57 20.09 -11.55
CA ALA A 81 -12.70 19.99 -10.62
C ALA A 81 -12.88 21.27 -9.78
N GLN A 82 -11.79 21.82 -9.23
CA GLN A 82 -11.83 23.10 -8.50
C GLN A 82 -12.31 24.25 -9.38
N ALA A 83 -11.88 24.30 -10.64
CA ALA A 83 -12.36 25.31 -11.56
C ALA A 83 -13.87 25.18 -11.81
N ALA A 84 -14.38 23.96 -12.00
CA ALA A 84 -15.81 23.71 -12.17
C ALA A 84 -16.63 24.09 -10.92
N GLU A 85 -16.09 23.84 -9.71
CA GLU A 85 -16.71 24.25 -8.46
C GLU A 85 -16.79 25.78 -8.34
N ILE A 86 -15.72 26.50 -8.70
CA ILE A 86 -15.71 27.96 -8.72
C ILE A 86 -16.75 28.49 -9.72
N GLU A 87 -16.86 27.91 -10.91
CA GLU A 87 -17.86 28.30 -11.91
C GLU A 87 -19.29 28.04 -11.45
N GLN A 88 -19.53 26.90 -10.80
CA GLN A 88 -20.83 26.65 -10.19
C GLN A 88 -21.14 27.70 -9.14
N ARG A 89 -20.18 28.05 -8.28
CA ARG A 89 -20.37 29.09 -7.27
C ARG A 89 -20.69 30.45 -7.90
N ILE A 90 -19.99 30.84 -8.97
CA ILE A 90 -20.28 32.09 -9.71
C ILE A 90 -21.72 32.08 -10.25
N GLN A 91 -22.24 30.93 -10.69
CA GLN A 91 -23.59 30.79 -11.24
C GLN A 91 -24.68 30.75 -10.15
N THR A 92 -24.43 30.09 -9.03
CA THR A 92 -25.45 29.84 -8.00
C THR A 92 -25.49 30.89 -6.89
N ASP A 93 -24.38 31.57 -6.63
CA ASP A 93 -24.28 32.54 -5.53
C ASP A 93 -24.68 33.94 -6.03
N GLU A 94 -25.94 34.29 -5.77
CA GLU A 94 -26.52 35.60 -6.10
C GLU A 94 -25.95 36.75 -5.25
N GLY A 95 -25.27 36.44 -4.14
CA GLY A 95 -24.65 37.41 -3.24
C GLY A 95 -23.28 37.91 -3.69
N LEU A 96 -22.70 37.30 -4.72
CA LEU A 96 -21.42 37.74 -5.30
C LEU A 96 -21.59 39.05 -6.07
N THR A 97 -20.76 40.02 -5.74
CA THR A 97 -20.64 41.27 -6.51
C THR A 97 -20.03 40.98 -7.89
N ASP A 98 -20.24 41.87 -8.86
CA ASP A 98 -19.66 41.72 -10.19
C ASP A 98 -18.12 41.69 -10.16
N GLU A 99 -17.50 42.43 -9.24
CA GLU A 99 -16.06 42.39 -9.02
C GLU A 99 -15.59 41.02 -8.50
N ASP A 100 -16.32 40.42 -7.56
CA ASP A 100 -15.96 39.12 -7.01
C ASP A 100 -16.19 38.00 -8.03
N LYS A 101 -17.26 38.09 -8.83
CA LYS A 101 -17.48 37.19 -9.97
C LYS A 101 -16.33 37.26 -10.97
N ALA A 102 -15.85 38.46 -11.29
CA ALA A 102 -14.71 38.64 -12.21
C ALA A 102 -13.41 38.03 -11.65
N LYS A 103 -13.12 38.22 -10.35
CA LYS A 103 -11.94 37.62 -9.70
C LYS A 103 -12.03 36.10 -9.66
N LEU A 104 -13.19 35.55 -9.31
CA LEU A 104 -13.43 34.11 -9.30
C LEU A 104 -13.36 33.51 -10.70
N GLN A 105 -13.90 34.19 -11.71
CA GLN A 105 -13.83 33.73 -13.10
C GLN A 105 -12.38 33.65 -13.57
N LYS A 106 -11.58 34.69 -13.29
CA LYS A 106 -10.15 34.67 -13.63
C LYS A 106 -9.43 33.49 -12.98
N ARG A 107 -9.71 33.21 -11.70
CA ARG A 107 -9.15 32.06 -10.99
C ARG A 107 -9.61 30.73 -11.59
N ALA A 108 -10.88 30.61 -11.97
CA ALA A 108 -11.40 29.43 -12.65
C ALA A 108 -10.71 29.22 -14.00
N ASP A 109 -10.54 30.28 -14.80
CA ASP A 109 -9.86 30.22 -16.10
C ASP A 109 -8.39 29.82 -15.96
N GLU A 110 -7.69 30.37 -14.96
CA GLU A 110 -6.31 29.98 -14.62
C GLU A 110 -6.23 28.50 -14.21
N LEU A 111 -7.14 28.03 -13.38
CA LEU A 111 -7.20 26.62 -12.96
C LEU A 111 -7.57 25.68 -14.12
N LYS A 112 -8.49 26.07 -15.01
CA LYS A 112 -8.80 25.33 -16.24
C LYS A 112 -7.57 25.21 -17.11
N ARG A 113 -6.86 26.31 -17.35
CA ARG A 113 -5.66 26.34 -18.18
C ARG A 113 -4.53 25.50 -17.57
N ALA A 114 -4.37 25.53 -16.24
CA ALA A 114 -3.39 24.71 -15.53
C ALA A 114 -3.79 23.23 -15.44
N GLY A 115 -5.10 22.93 -15.48
CA GLY A 115 -5.67 21.59 -15.45
C GLY A 115 -5.85 20.92 -16.81
N MET A 116 -5.61 21.63 -17.92
CA MET A 116 -5.72 21.06 -19.27
C MET A 116 -4.72 19.92 -19.46
N THR A 117 -5.25 18.75 -19.84
CA THR A 117 -4.43 17.66 -20.33
C THR A 117 -3.97 17.92 -21.77
N ASP A 118 -3.05 17.10 -22.27
CA ASP A 118 -2.60 17.24 -23.65
C ASP A 118 -3.73 16.85 -24.63
N GLU A 119 -4.59 15.91 -24.25
CA GLU A 119 -5.83 15.56 -24.98
C GLU A 119 -6.83 16.71 -25.02
N ASP A 120 -7.01 17.44 -23.90
CA ASP A 120 -7.87 18.61 -23.84
C ASP A 120 -7.35 19.69 -24.82
N LYS A 121 -6.04 19.98 -24.81
CA LYS A 121 -5.42 20.95 -25.73
C LYS A 121 -5.54 20.51 -27.19
N LEU A 122 -5.36 19.23 -27.46
CA LEU A 122 -5.50 18.66 -28.79
C LEU A 122 -6.93 18.86 -29.31
N SER A 123 -7.93 18.61 -28.45
CA SER A 123 -9.34 18.84 -28.75
C SER A 123 -9.63 20.32 -29.02
N GLU A 124 -9.05 21.24 -28.24
CA GLU A 124 -9.19 22.68 -28.50
C GLU A 124 -8.60 23.10 -29.85
N LEU A 125 -7.46 22.55 -30.24
CA LEU A 125 -6.83 22.86 -31.52
C LEU A 125 -7.66 22.33 -32.69
N HIS A 126 -8.17 21.09 -32.61
CA HIS A 126 -9.10 20.56 -33.61
C HIS A 126 -10.37 21.41 -33.72
N GLY A 127 -10.93 21.83 -32.58
CA GLY A 127 -12.09 22.71 -32.57
C GLY A 127 -11.81 24.09 -33.20
N LYS A 128 -10.58 24.61 -33.10
CA LYS A 128 -10.18 25.86 -33.78
C LYS A 128 -10.07 25.67 -35.29
N VAL A 129 -9.49 24.56 -35.75
CA VAL A 129 -9.43 24.21 -37.18
C VAL A 129 -10.85 24.07 -37.74
N GLU A 130 -11.73 23.32 -37.06
CA GLU A 130 -13.11 23.13 -37.49
C GLU A 130 -13.89 24.45 -37.57
N LYS A 131 -13.65 25.38 -36.64
CA LYS A 131 -14.25 26.72 -36.69
C LYS A 131 -13.77 27.53 -37.90
N LEU A 132 -12.49 27.45 -38.23
CA LEU A 132 -11.96 28.10 -39.44
C LEU A 132 -12.58 27.49 -40.70
N ASP A 133 -12.65 26.17 -40.78
CA ASP A 133 -13.25 25.47 -41.93
C ASP A 133 -14.74 25.81 -42.07
N LYS A 134 -15.47 25.98 -40.97
CA LYS A 134 -16.86 26.47 -40.97
C LYS A 134 -16.98 27.89 -41.52
N LEU A 135 -16.08 28.82 -41.15
CA LEU A 135 -16.09 30.18 -41.70
C LEU A 135 -15.92 30.19 -43.22
N VAL A 136 -15.13 29.27 -43.77
CA VAL A 136 -14.99 29.11 -45.22
C VAL A 136 -16.23 28.50 -45.84
N THR A 137 -16.77 27.45 -45.21
CA THR A 137 -17.97 26.75 -45.69
C THR A 137 -19.19 27.67 -45.71
N ASP A 138 -19.34 28.52 -44.70
CA ASP A 138 -20.43 29.49 -44.56
C ASP A 138 -20.22 30.75 -45.43
N GLY A 139 -19.07 30.86 -46.12
CA GLY A 139 -18.74 31.97 -47.00
C GLY A 139 -18.37 33.28 -46.29
N PHE A 140 -18.12 33.25 -44.98
CA PHE A 140 -17.66 34.40 -44.19
C PHE A 140 -16.17 34.70 -44.39
N ALA A 141 -15.39 33.70 -44.81
CA ALA A 141 -13.98 33.84 -45.14
C ALA A 141 -13.63 33.03 -46.38
N THR A 142 -12.54 33.39 -47.05
CA THR A 142 -11.95 32.60 -48.13
C THR A 142 -10.87 31.66 -47.59
N ASP A 143 -10.63 30.55 -48.29
CA ASP A 143 -9.61 29.58 -47.90
C ASP A 143 -8.22 30.22 -47.74
N LYS A 144 -7.87 31.18 -48.62
CA LYS A 144 -6.61 31.93 -48.56
C LYS A 144 -6.48 32.83 -47.33
N GLU A 145 -7.57 33.37 -46.82
CA GLU A 145 -7.55 34.25 -45.64
C GLU A 145 -7.26 33.45 -44.36
N ILE A 146 -7.76 32.22 -44.28
CA ILE A 146 -7.59 31.37 -43.11
C ILE A 146 -6.40 30.41 -43.21
N GLU A 147 -5.84 30.19 -44.41
CA GLU A 147 -4.80 29.19 -44.70
C GLU A 147 -3.66 29.23 -43.69
N LYS A 148 -3.05 30.41 -43.48
CA LYS A 148 -1.94 30.57 -42.52
C LYS A 148 -2.32 30.20 -41.09
N GLN A 149 -3.55 30.51 -40.66
CA GLN A 149 -4.02 30.18 -39.32
C GLN A 149 -4.32 28.69 -39.20
N ARG A 150 -4.94 28.09 -40.22
CA ARG A 150 -5.20 26.66 -40.30
C ARG A 150 -3.90 25.87 -40.24
N ASP A 151 -2.91 26.23 -41.05
CA ASP A 151 -1.61 25.58 -41.10
C ASP A 151 -0.86 25.69 -39.77
N LEU A 152 -0.98 26.83 -39.09
CA LEU A 152 -0.42 27.02 -37.74
C LEU A 152 -1.05 26.03 -36.74
N TYR A 153 -2.38 25.93 -36.71
CA TYR A 153 -3.05 24.99 -35.80
C TYR A 153 -2.77 23.54 -36.16
N GLN A 154 -2.76 23.17 -37.45
CA GLN A 154 -2.37 21.84 -37.90
C GLN A 154 -0.93 21.48 -37.51
N SER A 155 -0.01 22.43 -37.62
CA SER A 155 1.38 22.25 -37.17
C SER A 155 1.47 22.04 -35.66
N GLN A 156 0.69 22.80 -34.88
CA GLN A 156 0.59 22.63 -33.42
C GLN A 156 0.00 21.28 -33.04
N ILE A 157 -1.03 20.82 -33.75
CA ILE A 157 -1.63 19.48 -33.60
C ILE A 157 -0.57 18.41 -33.83
N GLY A 158 0.11 18.42 -34.97
CA GLY A 158 1.12 17.40 -35.29
C GLY A 158 2.29 17.37 -34.30
N ARG A 159 2.71 18.54 -33.80
CA ARG A 159 3.71 18.61 -32.73
C ARG A 159 3.20 18.00 -31.43
N LEU A 160 2.00 18.36 -31.00
CA LEU A 160 1.39 17.86 -29.76
C LEU A 160 1.16 16.34 -29.82
N GLU A 161 0.66 15.83 -30.94
CA GLU A 161 0.51 14.38 -31.16
C GLU A 161 1.84 13.64 -31.08
N SER A 162 2.91 14.24 -31.62
CA SER A 162 4.26 13.65 -31.56
C SER A 162 4.80 13.63 -30.13
N GLU A 163 4.62 14.72 -29.38
CA GLU A 163 5.00 14.81 -27.96
C GLU A 163 4.21 13.79 -27.12
N MET A 164 2.90 13.65 -27.36
CA MET A 164 2.06 12.66 -26.69
C MET A 164 2.52 11.22 -26.97
N LYS A 165 2.78 10.88 -28.24
CA LYS A 165 3.33 9.55 -28.61
C LYS A 165 4.68 9.28 -27.95
N ALA A 166 5.54 10.29 -27.86
CA ALA A 166 6.83 10.15 -27.17
C ALA A 166 6.66 9.89 -25.67
N LYS A 167 5.73 10.61 -25.01
CA LYS A 167 5.39 10.38 -23.59
C LYS A 167 4.79 8.99 -23.37
N GLU A 168 3.89 8.55 -24.24
CA GLU A 168 3.29 7.21 -24.16
C GLU A 168 4.35 6.12 -24.31
N HIS A 169 5.23 6.23 -25.30
CA HIS A 169 6.33 5.30 -25.49
C HIS A 169 7.28 5.29 -24.28
N HIS A 170 7.57 6.46 -23.69
CA HIS A 170 8.36 6.55 -22.47
C HIS A 170 7.67 5.86 -21.28
N ASN A 171 6.37 6.08 -21.09
CA ASN A 171 5.59 5.43 -20.03
C ASN A 171 5.53 3.91 -20.22
N MET A 172 5.34 3.44 -21.45
CA MET A 172 5.39 2.02 -21.78
C MET A 172 6.76 1.40 -21.45
N LYS A 173 7.86 2.10 -21.76
CA LYS A 173 9.21 1.66 -21.41
C LYS A 173 9.39 1.59 -19.88
N LEU A 174 8.92 2.60 -19.15
CA LEU A 174 8.95 2.60 -17.68
C LEU A 174 8.15 1.41 -17.11
N ARG A 175 6.99 1.07 -17.68
CA ARG A 175 6.23 -0.13 -17.27
C ARG A 175 7.01 -1.41 -17.47
N GLY A 176 7.71 -1.55 -18.60
CA GLY A 176 8.59 -2.69 -18.85
C GLY A 176 9.76 -2.75 -17.84
N GLN A 177 10.36 -1.60 -17.53
CA GLN A 177 11.43 -1.50 -16.54
C GLN A 177 10.94 -1.84 -15.13
N ALA A 178 9.77 -1.34 -14.72
CA ALA A 178 9.14 -1.67 -13.44
C ALA A 178 8.94 -3.17 -13.27
N LEU A 179 8.46 -3.87 -14.30
CA LEU A 179 8.30 -5.32 -14.27
C LEU A 179 9.64 -6.04 -14.12
N GLN A 180 10.67 -5.58 -14.83
CA GLN A 180 12.01 -6.16 -14.74
C GLN A 180 12.64 -5.93 -13.36
N GLU A 181 12.62 -4.69 -12.87
CA GLU A 181 13.17 -4.32 -11.55
C GLU A 181 12.48 -5.10 -10.42
N ARG A 182 11.19 -5.35 -10.55
CA ARG A 182 10.44 -6.17 -9.59
C ARG A 182 10.80 -7.65 -9.68
N ALA A 183 10.92 -8.19 -10.90
CA ALA A 183 11.34 -9.58 -11.09
C ALA A 183 12.76 -9.83 -10.56
N ASP A 184 13.68 -8.88 -10.79
CA ASP A 184 15.05 -8.96 -10.30
C ASP A 184 15.09 -8.90 -8.77
N ARG A 185 14.31 -8.01 -8.15
CA ARG A 185 14.17 -7.94 -6.69
C ARG A 185 13.58 -9.22 -6.10
N ASP A 186 12.52 -9.76 -6.70
CA ASP A 186 11.89 -11.01 -6.25
C ASP A 186 12.86 -12.21 -6.37
N ALA A 187 13.70 -12.23 -7.42
CA ALA A 187 14.76 -13.21 -7.58
C ALA A 187 15.85 -13.07 -6.51
N GLU A 188 16.25 -11.84 -6.17
CA GLU A 188 17.19 -11.58 -5.07
C GLU A 188 16.63 -12.01 -3.72
N ILE A 189 15.37 -11.70 -3.44
CA ILE A 189 14.67 -12.14 -2.21
C ILE A 189 14.63 -13.67 -2.16
N THR A 190 14.24 -14.32 -3.25
CA THR A 190 14.19 -15.79 -3.32
C THR A 190 15.56 -16.41 -3.08
N LYS A 191 16.61 -15.87 -3.71
CA LYS A 191 17.99 -16.33 -3.53
C LYS A 191 18.50 -16.10 -2.11
N ALA A 192 18.14 -15.00 -1.47
CA ALA A 192 18.47 -14.74 -0.08
C ALA A 192 17.76 -15.73 0.85
N GLN A 193 16.48 -16.02 0.60
CA GLN A 193 15.70 -17.03 1.34
C GLN A 193 16.25 -18.44 1.14
N GLU A 194 16.67 -18.81 -0.08
CA GLU A 194 17.31 -20.09 -0.35
C GLU A 194 18.65 -20.22 0.35
N LYS A 195 19.46 -19.16 0.36
CA LYS A 195 20.73 -19.13 1.11
C LYS A 195 20.49 -19.27 2.61
N GLU A 196 19.47 -18.63 3.14
CA GLU A 196 19.06 -18.78 4.54
C GLU A 196 18.56 -20.21 4.83
N ARG A 197 17.73 -20.79 3.95
CA ARG A 197 17.26 -22.18 4.06
C ARG A 197 18.41 -23.17 3.97
N ALA A 198 19.37 -22.95 3.08
CA ALA A 198 20.56 -23.77 2.94
C ALA A 198 21.46 -23.66 4.17
N ALA A 199 21.61 -22.45 4.74
CA ALA A 199 22.34 -22.25 6.00
C ALA A 199 21.63 -22.94 7.19
N LEU A 200 20.31 -22.89 7.24
CA LEU A 200 19.51 -23.61 8.24
C LEU A 200 19.55 -25.13 8.08
N ALA A 201 19.60 -25.64 6.84
CA ALA A 201 19.70 -27.07 6.56
C ALA A 201 21.11 -27.62 6.74
N ALA A 202 22.14 -26.79 6.52
CA ALA A 202 23.53 -27.11 6.80
C ALA A 202 23.87 -27.00 8.30
N ALA A 203 23.02 -26.32 9.08
CA ALA A 203 23.15 -26.30 10.53
C ALA A 203 22.92 -27.71 11.09
N GLN A 204 23.95 -28.31 11.68
CA GLN A 204 23.86 -29.60 12.34
C GLN A 204 23.02 -29.46 13.63
N PRO A 205 22.32 -30.51 14.09
CA PRO A 205 21.52 -30.47 15.32
C PRO A 205 22.34 -30.16 16.60
N ASP A 206 23.67 -30.22 16.51
CA ASP A 206 24.60 -29.87 17.58
C ASP A 206 25.07 -28.39 17.52
N ASP A 207 24.60 -27.60 16.54
CA ASP A 207 25.11 -26.26 16.35
C ASP A 207 24.75 -25.36 17.53
N LEU A 208 25.83 -24.96 18.19
CA LEU A 208 25.98 -24.19 19.41
C LEU A 208 25.05 -22.98 19.53
N THR A 209 24.39 -22.54 18.46
CA THR A 209 23.42 -21.44 18.40
C THR A 209 22.11 -21.75 19.12
N ALA A 210 21.56 -22.97 18.98
CA ALA A 210 20.34 -23.36 19.72
C ALA A 210 20.64 -23.56 21.22
N LEU A 211 21.81 -24.13 21.53
CA LEU A 211 22.33 -24.26 22.89
C LEU A 211 22.74 -22.91 23.50
N ALA A 212 23.25 -21.97 22.71
CA ALA A 212 23.58 -20.61 23.12
C ALA A 212 22.32 -19.80 23.39
N ALA A 213 21.31 -19.88 22.52
CA ALA A 213 19.99 -19.29 22.74
C ALA A 213 19.31 -19.88 23.99
N LEU A 214 19.42 -21.20 24.20
CA LEU A 214 18.95 -21.85 25.42
C LEU A 214 19.72 -21.38 26.67
N ARG A 215 21.05 -21.24 26.58
CA ARG A 215 21.90 -20.72 27.68
C ARG A 215 21.62 -19.26 28.00
N GLU A 216 21.39 -18.41 27.01
CA GLU A 216 21.01 -17.00 27.21
C GLU A 216 19.61 -16.87 27.81
N TYR A 217 18.66 -17.70 27.37
CA TYR A 217 17.33 -17.79 27.97
C TYR A 217 17.39 -18.30 29.41
N GLN A 218 18.24 -19.30 29.71
CA GLN A 218 18.46 -19.77 31.08
C GLN A 218 19.08 -18.71 31.99
N LYS A 219 20.02 -17.90 31.49
CA LYS A 219 20.60 -16.77 32.24
C LYS A 219 19.55 -15.71 32.61
N THR A 220 18.66 -15.37 31.67
CA THR A 220 17.60 -14.37 31.91
C THR A 220 16.46 -14.91 32.77
N ALA A 221 16.10 -16.20 32.63
CA ALA A 221 15.10 -16.85 33.48
C ALA A 221 15.60 -17.08 34.92
N ALA A 222 16.91 -17.36 35.11
CA ALA A 222 17.52 -17.44 36.43
C ALA A 222 17.59 -16.08 37.13
N ALA A 223 17.85 -14.99 36.38
CA ALA A 223 17.81 -13.63 36.92
C ALA A 223 16.40 -13.25 37.41
N LYS A 224 15.33 -13.70 36.74
CA LYS A 224 13.94 -13.48 37.20
C LYS A 224 13.57 -14.28 38.45
N LYS A 225 14.09 -15.51 38.61
CA LYS A 225 13.82 -16.31 39.83
C LYS A 225 14.54 -15.80 41.09
N HIS A 226 15.57 -14.96 40.94
CA HIS A 226 16.24 -14.31 42.07
C HIS A 226 15.71 -12.91 42.38
N ALA A 227 15.04 -12.24 41.44
CA ALA A 227 14.44 -10.92 41.68
C ALA A 227 13.14 -10.97 42.49
N ASP A 228 12.32 -12.02 42.34
CA ASP A 228 11.00 -12.12 43.01
C ASP A 228 11.04 -12.63 44.46
N ARG A 229 12.24 -12.82 45.04
CA ARG A 229 12.40 -13.25 46.45
C ARG A 229 12.94 -12.17 47.39
N SER A 230 13.23 -10.96 46.92
CA SER A 230 13.84 -9.90 47.74
C SER A 230 13.03 -8.60 47.83
N THR A 231 11.70 -8.66 47.82
CA THR A 231 10.86 -7.48 48.12
C THR A 231 9.45 -7.90 48.58
N ILE A 232 9.34 -8.43 49.79
CA ILE A 232 8.10 -8.28 50.57
C ILE A 232 8.49 -7.49 51.81
N VAL A 233 8.42 -6.16 51.68
CA VAL A 233 8.35 -5.26 52.81
C VAL A 233 6.97 -5.49 53.43
N ILE A 234 6.94 -6.01 54.66
CA ILE A 234 5.72 -6.11 55.46
C ILE A 234 5.51 -4.74 56.13
N PRO A 235 4.47 -3.96 55.80
CA PRO A 235 4.12 -2.78 56.57
C PRO A 235 3.33 -3.24 57.80
N THR A 236 3.91 -3.07 58.99
CA THR A 236 3.22 -3.27 60.27
C THR A 236 2.14 -2.20 60.43
N ASN A 237 0.87 -2.60 60.42
CA ASN A 237 -0.27 -1.74 60.70
C ASN A 237 -0.28 -1.41 62.22
N LYS A 238 0.05 -0.18 62.60
CA LYS A 238 -0.02 0.28 63.99
C LYS A 238 -1.39 0.94 64.22
N SER A 239 -2.21 0.22 64.99
CA SER A 239 -3.52 0.63 65.49
C SER A 239 -3.48 2.01 66.14
N THR A 240 -4.35 2.93 65.71
CA THR A 240 -4.78 4.09 66.49
C THR A 240 -6.21 3.86 66.93
N SER A 241 -6.34 3.28 68.12
CA SER A 241 -7.53 3.40 68.96
C SER A 241 -6.99 3.82 70.32
N ASP A 242 -7.21 5.06 70.70
CA ASP A 242 -7.57 5.38 72.07
C ASP A 242 -8.24 6.75 72.12
N THR A 243 -9.15 6.82 73.07
CA THR A 243 -10.21 7.81 73.31
C THR A 243 -9.69 9.03 74.05
#